data_AF-A0A4Q3NF73-F1
#
_entry.id   AF-A0A4Q3NF73-F1
#
_cell.length_a   1.000
_cell.length_b   1.000
_cell.length_c   1.000
_cell.angle_alpha   90.00
_cell.angle_beta   90.00
_cell.angle_gamma   90.00
#
_symmetry.space_group_name_H-M   'P 1'
#
loop_
_entity.id
_entity.type
_entity.pdbx_description
1 polymer ?
#
loop_
_entity_poly.entity_id
_entity_poly.type
_entity_poly.pdbx_seq_one_letter_code
_entity_poly.pdbx_strand_id
1 'polypeptide(L)'
;MNRRNFIRVTGGGSVLAATALSAGCSQQMPGSAIAAWSGPGPEADVRRWLLGYAILALHPHNPQSLRADIGLFPEGAYAPDKPDRRPVARRRVAHRDDHPAHRAGVVQHGVAMQPLQQALQEYP
;
A
#
# COMPACT_ATOMS: atom_id res chain seq x y z
N MET A 1 -20.13 -49.83 -25.20
CA MET A 1 -19.20 -48.71 -24.96
C MET A 1 -19.47 -48.09 -23.59
N ASN A 2 -18.47 -47.95 -22.71
CA ASN A 2 -18.66 -47.41 -21.36
C ASN A 2 -18.68 -45.87 -21.39
N ARG A 3 -19.84 -45.26 -21.15
CA ARG A 3 -20.12 -43.82 -21.31
C ARG A 3 -19.12 -42.93 -20.57
N ARG A 4 -18.66 -43.37 -19.39
CA ARG A 4 -17.66 -42.66 -18.58
C ARG A 4 -16.28 -42.63 -19.22
N ASN A 5 -15.86 -43.71 -19.88
CA ASN A 5 -14.58 -43.74 -20.61
C ASN A 5 -14.63 -42.85 -21.85
N PHE A 6 -15.76 -42.83 -22.56
CA PHE A 6 -15.93 -41.95 -23.72
C PHE A 6 -15.80 -40.47 -23.34
N ILE A 7 -16.46 -40.04 -22.25
CA ILE A 7 -16.37 -38.66 -21.75
C ILE A 7 -14.93 -38.33 -21.31
N ARG A 8 -14.24 -39.25 -20.63
CA ARG A 8 -12.86 -39.03 -20.20
C ARG A 8 -11.90 -38.83 -21.36
N VAL A 9 -12.01 -39.65 -22.41
CA VAL A 9 -11.11 -39.57 -23.57
C VAL A 9 -11.44 -38.35 -24.43
N THR A 10 -12.72 -38.13 -24.74
CA THR A 10 -13.14 -37.03 -25.61
C THR A 10 -12.98 -35.68 -24.91
N GLY A 11 -13.38 -35.59 -23.64
CA GLY A 11 -13.23 -34.38 -22.82
C GLY A 11 -11.77 -34.09 -22.46
N GLY A 12 -10.99 -35.10 -22.06
CA GLY A 12 -9.58 -34.94 -21.75
C GLY A 12 -8.74 -34.58 -22.98
N GLY A 13 -8.99 -35.24 -24.12
CA GLY A 13 -8.26 -34.99 -25.37
C GLY A 13 -8.52 -33.59 -25.95
N SER A 14 -9.76 -33.09 -25.85
CA SER A 14 -10.10 -31.75 -26.33
C SER A 14 -9.47 -30.63 -25.48
N VAL A 15 -9.41 -30.77 -24.16
CA VAL A 15 -8.70 -29.81 -23.27
C VAL A 15 -7.21 -29.77 -23.59
N LEU A 16 -6.58 -30.94 -23.79
CA LEU A 16 -5.16 -31.04 -24.08
C LEU A 16 -4.83 -30.44 -25.45
N ALA A 17 -5.65 -30.71 -26.47
CA ALA A 17 -5.49 -30.13 -27.80
C ALA A 17 -5.67 -28.59 -27.83
N ALA A 18 -6.61 -28.06 -27.04
CA ALA A 18 -6.86 -26.62 -26.97
C ALA A 18 -5.74 -25.86 -26.23
N THR A 19 -5.12 -26.50 -25.23
CA THR A 19 -4.13 -25.85 -24.35
C THR A 19 -2.67 -26.13 -24.72
N ALA A 20 -2.38 -27.21 -25.47
CA ALA A 20 -1.00 -27.61 -25.80
C ALA A 20 -0.22 -26.61 -26.66
N LEU A 21 -0.89 -25.67 -27.33
CA LEU A 21 -0.27 -24.63 -28.16
C LEU A 21 -0.47 -23.22 -27.59
N SER A 22 -1.13 -23.07 -26.44
CA SER A 22 -1.26 -21.77 -25.79
C SER A 22 0.02 -21.49 -25.00
N ALA A 23 0.86 -20.60 -25.50
CA ALA A 23 1.75 -19.86 -24.62
C ALA A 23 0.83 -19.12 -23.62
N GLY A 24 0.88 -19.50 -22.34
CA GLY A 24 0.08 -18.85 -21.31
C GLY A 24 0.28 -17.33 -21.40
N CYS A 25 -0.78 -16.56 -21.11
CA CYS A 25 -0.70 -15.11 -21.09
C CYS A 25 0.51 -14.68 -20.25
N SER A 26 1.37 -13.84 -20.83
CA SER A 26 2.54 -13.30 -20.15
C SER A 26 2.10 -12.63 -18.85
N GLN A 27 2.59 -13.14 -17.72
CA GLN A 27 2.37 -12.57 -16.40
C GLN A 27 3.28 -11.35 -16.15
N GLN A 28 3.99 -10.88 -17.18
CA GLN A 28 4.91 -9.76 -17.08
C GLN A 28 4.11 -8.46 -16.98
N MET A 29 4.11 -7.86 -15.79
CA MET A 29 3.52 -6.54 -15.60
C MET A 29 4.39 -5.48 -16.28
N PRO A 30 3.81 -4.49 -17.01
CA PRO A 30 4.58 -3.42 -17.62
C PRO A 30 5.39 -2.68 -16.56
N GLY A 31 6.66 -2.35 -16.85
CA GLY A 31 7.54 -1.67 -15.89
C GLY A 31 6.96 -0.36 -15.34
N SER A 32 6.21 0.39 -16.17
CA SER A 32 5.51 1.59 -15.75
C SER A 32 4.41 1.34 -14.71
N ALA A 33 3.75 0.17 -14.74
CA ALA A 33 2.68 -0.18 -13.80
C ALA A 33 3.23 -0.49 -12.39
N ILE A 34 4.48 -0.94 -12.30
CA ILE A 34 5.16 -1.24 -11.03
C ILE A 34 6.19 -0.17 -10.63
N ALA A 35 6.41 0.86 -11.46
CA ALA A 35 7.45 1.86 -11.23
C ALA A 35 7.37 2.51 -9.85
N ALA A 36 6.16 2.83 -9.38
CA ALA A 36 5.93 3.45 -8.07
C ALA A 36 6.39 2.57 -6.88
N TRP A 37 6.46 1.25 -7.06
CA TRP A 37 6.89 0.30 -6.02
C TRP A 37 8.42 0.24 -5.87
N SER A 38 9.16 0.90 -6.77
CA SER A 38 10.63 1.02 -6.67
C SER A 38 11.07 1.95 -5.54
N GLY A 39 10.12 2.61 -4.87
CA GLY A 39 10.36 3.57 -3.79
C GLY A 39 10.50 5.01 -4.28
N PRO A 40 10.45 5.99 -3.36
CA PRO A 40 10.74 7.38 -3.67
C PRO A 40 12.21 7.54 -4.09
N GLY A 41 12.46 8.48 -4.99
CA GLY A 41 13.83 8.86 -5.35
C GLY A 41 14.57 9.57 -4.21
N PRO A 42 15.81 10.02 -4.46
CA PRO A 42 16.59 10.78 -3.48
C PRO A 42 15.83 12.07 -3.09
N GLU A 43 15.57 12.24 -1.79
CA GLU A 43 14.86 13.39 -1.23
C GLU A 43 15.59 13.85 0.04
N ALA A 44 15.95 15.12 0.10
CA ALA A 44 16.79 15.65 1.19
C ALA A 44 15.98 15.93 2.48
N ASP A 45 14.70 16.28 2.36
CA ASP A 45 13.84 16.42 3.54
C ASP A 45 13.32 15.03 3.95
N VAL A 46 13.87 14.50 5.06
CA VAL A 46 13.46 13.21 5.65
C VAL A 46 11.95 13.06 5.76
N ARG A 47 11.21 14.15 5.99
CA ARG A 47 9.73 14.12 6.10
C ARG A 47 9.08 13.80 4.76
N ARG A 48 9.61 14.35 3.66
CA ARG A 48 9.11 14.11 2.31
C ARG A 48 9.52 12.73 1.83
N TRP A 49 10.72 12.29 2.19
CA TRP A 49 11.17 10.92 1.94
C TRP A 49 10.27 9.88 2.63
N LEU A 50 9.99 10.07 3.93
CA LEU A 50 9.07 9.21 4.69
C LEU A 50 7.64 9.22 4.12
N LEU A 51 7.16 10.39 3.71
CA LEU A 51 5.83 10.52 3.10
C LEU A 51 5.73 9.73 1.79
N GLY A 52 6.81 9.70 0.98
CA GLY A 52 6.87 8.90 -0.25
C GLY A 52 6.61 7.41 0.00
N TYR A 53 7.24 6.85 1.04
CA TYR A 53 6.96 5.47 1.46
C TYR A 53 5.58 5.28 2.08
N ALA A 54 5.10 6.26 2.87
CA ALA A 54 3.80 6.18 3.51
C ALA A 54 2.64 6.07 2.50
N ILE A 55 2.75 6.71 1.34
CA ILE A 55 1.74 6.66 0.27
C ILE A 55 1.68 5.27 -0.40
N LEU A 56 2.79 4.53 -0.38
CA LEU A 56 2.86 3.16 -0.92
C LEU A 56 2.33 2.10 0.05
N ALA A 57 1.92 2.49 1.27
CA ALA A 57 1.37 1.56 2.24
C ALA A 57 0.14 0.82 1.67
N LEU A 58 0.06 -0.48 1.96
CA LEU A 58 -0.97 -1.35 1.39
C LEU A 58 -2.37 -0.98 1.90
N HIS A 59 -3.29 -0.71 0.96
CA HIS A 59 -4.71 -0.50 1.25
C HIS A 59 -5.56 -1.61 0.57
N PRO A 60 -6.55 -2.22 1.24
CA PRO A 60 -7.45 -3.21 0.62
C PRO A 60 -8.15 -2.60 -0.58
N HIS A 61 -8.01 -3.21 -1.77
CA HIS A 61 -8.50 -2.69 -3.05
C HIS A 61 -7.89 -1.34 -3.48
N ASN A 62 -6.83 -0.92 -2.82
CA ASN A 62 -6.06 0.29 -3.05
C ASN A 62 -6.88 1.60 -3.28
N PRO A 63 -7.95 1.90 -2.51
CA PRO A 63 -8.70 3.13 -2.68
C PRO A 63 -7.95 4.38 -2.16
N GLN A 64 -6.84 4.19 -1.42
CA GLN A 64 -6.03 5.27 -0.82
C GLN A 64 -6.89 6.34 -0.15
N SER A 65 -7.91 5.88 0.57
CA SER A 65 -9.00 6.73 1.05
C SER A 65 -8.71 7.40 2.38
N LEU A 66 -7.48 7.34 2.90
CA LEU A 66 -7.10 8.02 4.13
C LEU A 66 -6.51 9.39 3.81
N ARG A 67 -6.97 10.42 4.52
CA ARG A 67 -6.36 11.76 4.51
C ARG A 67 -5.80 12.05 5.89
N ALA A 68 -4.50 12.36 5.93
CA ALA A 68 -3.83 12.83 7.13
C ALA A 68 -3.79 14.35 7.14
N ASP A 69 -4.28 14.94 8.21
CA ASP A 69 -4.09 16.35 8.55
C ASP A 69 -3.06 16.43 9.67
N ILE A 70 -2.02 17.25 9.48
CA ILE A 70 -0.90 17.40 10.40
C ILE A 70 -0.76 18.88 10.72
N GLY A 71 -1.17 19.25 11.94
CA GLY A 71 -0.91 20.57 12.51
C GLY A 71 0.39 20.55 13.32
N LEU A 72 1.38 21.32 12.90
CA LEU A 72 2.63 21.49 13.65
C LEU A 72 2.44 22.51 14.76
N PHE A 73 3.08 22.27 15.90
CA PHE A 73 3.14 23.20 17.03
C PHE A 73 1.74 23.72 17.43
N PRO A 74 0.79 22.82 17.78
CA PRO A 74 -0.59 23.21 18.10
C PRO A 74 -0.69 24.22 19.25
N GLU A 75 0.36 24.35 20.06
CA GLU A 75 0.47 25.26 21.21
C GLU A 75 1.54 26.35 21.01
N GLY A 76 1.93 26.61 19.75
CA GLY A 76 2.94 27.60 19.38
C GLY A 76 4.36 27.03 19.28
N ALA A 77 5.25 27.76 18.60
CA ALA A 77 6.61 27.33 18.32
C ALA A 77 7.43 27.11 19.62
N TYR A 78 8.37 26.17 19.55
CA TYR A 78 9.29 25.91 20.67
C TYR A 78 10.34 27.01 20.80
N ALA A 79 10.61 27.38 22.05
CA ALA A 79 11.71 28.26 22.39
C ALA A 79 13.02 27.42 22.41
N PRO A 80 14.15 27.97 21.93
CA PRO A 80 15.39 27.21 21.73
C PRO A 80 16.13 26.86 23.04
N ASP A 81 15.74 27.48 24.14
CA ASP A 81 16.46 27.54 25.40
C ASP A 81 16.18 26.38 26.36
N LYS A 82 15.06 25.65 26.18
CA LYS A 82 14.78 24.46 27.01
C LYS A 82 13.99 23.37 26.27
N PRO A 83 14.27 22.08 26.55
CA PRO A 83 13.47 20.98 26.04
C PRO A 83 12.03 21.09 26.53
N ASP A 84 11.10 21.09 25.59
CA ASP A 84 9.67 21.26 25.85
C ASP A 84 8.95 19.92 25.69
N ARG A 85 8.02 19.63 26.59
CA ARG A 85 7.22 18.40 26.62
C ARG A 85 5.85 18.52 25.96
N ARG A 86 5.46 19.73 25.54
CA ARG A 86 4.22 19.97 24.80
C ARG A 86 4.24 19.18 23.48
N PRO A 87 3.08 18.78 22.95
CA PRO A 87 3.00 17.98 21.73
C PRO A 87 3.55 18.72 20.50
N VAL A 88 4.46 18.07 19.77
CA VAL A 88 5.12 18.63 18.56
C VAL A 88 4.16 18.73 17.38
N ALA A 89 3.24 17.80 17.28
CA ALA A 89 2.26 17.76 16.20
C ALA A 89 0.94 17.17 16.70
N ARG A 90 -0.16 17.67 16.13
CA ARG A 90 -1.47 17.01 16.21
C ARG A 90 -1.73 16.35 14.85
N ARG A 91 -2.00 15.05 14.87
CA ARG A 91 -2.38 14.26 13.69
C ARG A 91 -3.88 13.95 13.77
N ARG A 92 -4.62 14.27 12.72
CA ARG A 92 -5.97 13.74 12.48
C ARG A 92 -5.94 12.87 11.23
N VAL A 93 -6.48 11.67 11.32
CA VAL A 93 -6.64 10.78 10.17
C VAL A 93 -8.12 10.58 9.97
N ALA A 94 -8.61 10.93 8.77
CA ALA A 94 -10.01 10.76 8.39
C ALA A 94 -10.09 9.94 7.10
N HIS A 95 -11.22 9.26 6.90
CA HIS A 95 -11.55 8.75 5.58
C HIS A 95 -11.87 9.95 4.69
N ARG A 96 -11.41 9.93 3.43
CA ARG A 96 -11.60 11.00 2.44
C ARG A 96 -13.08 11.35 2.28
N ASP A 97 -13.91 10.33 2.39
CA ASP A 97 -15.37 10.38 2.37
C ASP A 97 -15.89 10.06 3.78
N ASP A 98 -15.95 11.06 4.65
CA ASP A 98 -16.26 10.85 6.08
C ASP A 98 -17.79 10.75 6.28
N HIS A 99 -18.34 9.55 6.07
CA HIS A 99 -19.71 9.16 6.47
C HIS A 99 -19.64 8.34 7.79
N PRO A 100 -20.49 8.60 8.81
CA PRO A 100 -20.38 8.02 10.16
C PRO A 100 -20.42 6.48 10.26
N ALA A 101 -20.69 5.76 9.17
CA ALA A 101 -20.78 4.29 9.15
C ALA A 101 -19.43 3.55 8.99
N HIS A 102 -18.31 4.23 8.69
CA HIS A 102 -17.06 3.57 8.28
C HIS A 102 -15.94 3.70 9.33
N ARG A 103 -16.09 3.05 10.49
CA ARG A 103 -15.06 2.97 11.56
C ARG A 103 -13.92 1.97 11.26
N ALA A 104 -13.42 1.90 10.03
CA ALA A 104 -12.34 0.99 9.64
C ALA A 104 -10.91 1.59 9.78
N GLY A 105 -10.77 2.86 10.20
CA GLY A 105 -9.51 3.59 10.15
C GLY A 105 -8.40 3.15 11.11
N VAL A 106 -8.71 2.40 12.18
CA VAL A 106 -7.73 2.08 13.24
C VAL A 106 -6.76 0.96 12.83
N VAL A 107 -7.22 -0.04 12.08
CA VAL A 107 -6.39 -1.20 11.69
C VAL A 107 -5.29 -0.82 10.69
N GLN A 108 -5.59 0.12 9.79
CA GLN A 108 -4.64 0.56 8.76
C GLN A 108 -3.46 1.37 9.34
N HIS A 109 -3.68 2.11 10.44
CA HIS A 109 -2.64 2.89 11.09
C HIS A 109 -1.51 2.00 11.63
N GLY A 110 -1.83 0.81 12.14
CA GLY A 110 -0.83 -0.14 12.65
C GLY A 110 0.04 -0.73 11.55
N VAL A 111 -0.55 -1.06 10.40
CA VAL A 111 0.15 -1.72 9.28
C VAL A 111 1.15 -0.78 8.59
N ALA A 112 0.88 0.52 8.52
CA ALA A 112 1.80 1.50 7.92
C ALA A 112 2.95 1.90 8.87
N MET A 113 2.76 1.84 10.19
CA MET A 113 3.73 2.38 11.14
C MET A 113 4.97 1.48 11.32
N GLN A 114 4.82 0.16 11.22
CA GLN A 114 5.93 -0.78 11.38
C GLN A 114 7.00 -0.70 10.26
N PRO A 115 6.63 -0.68 8.95
CA PRO A 115 7.62 -0.47 7.90
C PRO A 115 8.22 0.95 7.92
N LEU A 116 7.48 1.97 8.38
CA LEU A 116 7.98 3.34 8.53
C LEU A 116 9.08 3.45 9.60
N GLN A 117 8.92 2.74 10.73
CA GLN A 117 9.95 2.69 11.77
C GLN A 117 11.22 1.99 11.29
N GLN A 118 11.07 0.95 10.46
CA GLN A 118 12.20 0.26 9.87
C GLN A 118 12.91 1.13 8.81
N ALA A 119 12.15 1.83 7.96
CA ALA A 119 12.70 2.76 6.98
C ALA A 119 13.47 3.93 7.63
N LEU A 120 13.04 4.41 8.80
CA LEU A 120 13.78 5.42 9.58
C LEU A 120 15.16 4.93 10.03
N GLN A 121 15.34 3.63 10.24
CA GLN A 121 16.63 3.05 10.63
C GLN A 121 17.58 2.91 9.43
N GLU A 122 17.04 2.89 8.21
CA GLU A 122 17.78 2.71 6.96
C GLU A 122 17.95 4.02 6.17
N TYR A 123 17.51 5.16 6.72
CA TYR A 123 17.67 6.46 6.07
C TYR A 123 19.16 6.78 5.87
N PRO A 124 19.61 7.07 4.63
CA PRO A 124 21.02 7.30 4.31
C PRO A 124 21.59 8.61 4.88
#